data_AF-A0A1M3BNF1-F1
#
_entry.id   AF-A0A1M3BNF1-F1
#
_cell.length_a   1.000
_cell.length_b   1.000
_cell.length_c   1.000
_cell.angle_alpha   90.00
_cell.angle_beta   90.00
_cell.angle_gamma   90.00
#
_symmetry.space_group_name_H-M   'P 1'
#
loop_
_entity.id
_entity.type
_entity.pdbx_description
1 polymer ?
#
loop_
_entity_poly.entity_id
_entity_poly.type
_entity_poly.pdbx_seq_one_letter_code
_entity_poly.pdbx_strand_id
1 'polypeptide(L)'
;MAGKTITMMPGALMMIHDAWSGASGNADSFRGLADSLDVMSNTFAKVYSERTGKPVKVCRDLMKAETWFSPETAVAEGFADRVGAGPIMKAMAFNYTMYANAPTQLLELASAHDWKPTPNFPQKEPEMTEDTQGARARMKAILQSKEAEGRKDLAEHLAFDTEMTAEAAVALLSRAPSGGKTSNPYAGMTYSERRIAAAQPAMPAAGLAQPSHPRAGGGVDLVASMKRRHGVE
;
A
#
# COMPACT_ATOMS: atom_id res chain seq x y z
N MET A 1 1.42 -6.12 -23.40
CA MET A 1 1.48 -7.44 -22.74
C MET A 1 2.77 -7.50 -21.95
N ALA A 2 2.73 -7.28 -20.64
CA ALA A 2 3.92 -6.98 -19.83
C ALA A 2 4.44 -8.15 -18.97
N GLY A 3 3.68 -9.24 -18.86
CA GLY A 3 4.08 -10.42 -18.11
C GLY A 3 5.01 -11.32 -18.92
N LYS A 4 6.04 -11.88 -18.26
CA LYS A 4 6.89 -12.93 -18.86
C LYS A 4 6.11 -14.22 -19.13
N THR A 5 5.15 -14.53 -18.26
CA THR A 5 4.20 -15.64 -18.40
C THR A 5 2.79 -15.11 -18.18
N ILE A 6 1.87 -15.45 -19.07
CA ILE A 6 0.46 -15.07 -19.05
C ILE A 6 -0.36 -16.37 -18.96
N THR A 7 -1.00 -16.56 -17.81
CA THR A 7 -1.91 -17.67 -17.57
C THR A 7 -3.34 -17.14 -17.54
N MET A 8 -4.22 -17.69 -18.38
CA MET A 8 -5.66 -17.40 -18.32
C MET A 8 -6.38 -18.49 -17.53
N MET A 9 -7.16 -18.12 -16.52
CA MET A 9 -7.92 -19.08 -15.73
C MET A 9 -9.17 -19.57 -16.48
N PRO A 10 -9.69 -20.76 -16.18
CA PRO A 10 -10.96 -21.24 -16.73
C PRO A 10 -12.10 -20.25 -16.42
N GLY A 11 -12.91 -19.93 -17.44
CA GLY A 11 -13.97 -18.92 -17.35
C GLY A 11 -13.53 -17.47 -17.53
N ALA A 12 -12.23 -17.20 -17.71
CA ALA A 12 -11.75 -15.87 -18.09
C ALA A 12 -12.05 -15.57 -19.58
N LEU A 13 -12.16 -14.30 -19.91
CA LEU A 13 -12.23 -13.81 -21.28
C LEU A 13 -11.19 -12.72 -21.48
N MET A 14 -10.54 -12.73 -22.65
CA MET A 14 -9.64 -11.66 -23.07
C MET A 14 -10.25 -10.92 -24.24
N MET A 15 -10.20 -9.59 -24.21
CA MET A 15 -10.65 -8.75 -25.32
C MET A 15 -9.53 -7.80 -25.71
N ILE A 16 -9.36 -7.60 -27.02
CA ILE A 16 -8.49 -6.56 -27.57
C ILE A 16 -9.31 -5.64 -28.47
N HIS A 17 -9.11 -4.33 -28.32
CA HIS A 17 -9.82 -3.32 -29.08
C HIS A 17 -8.94 -2.12 -29.39
N ASP A 18 -9.42 -1.24 -30.26
CA ASP A 18 -8.79 0.05 -30.56
C ASP A 18 -8.82 0.99 -29.38
N ALA A 19 -7.81 1.87 -29.30
CA ALA A 19 -7.83 2.95 -28.33
C ALA A 19 -9.10 3.79 -28.53
N TRP A 20 -9.84 3.99 -27.44
CA TRP A 20 -11.09 4.72 -27.44
C TRP A 20 -11.03 5.87 -26.44
N SER A 21 -11.63 7.00 -26.79
CA SER A 21 -11.77 8.16 -25.92
C SER A 21 -13.03 8.95 -26.27
N GLY A 22 -13.54 9.72 -25.30
CA GLY A 22 -14.58 10.72 -25.51
C GLY A 22 -14.00 12.12 -25.35
N ALA A 23 -14.43 13.06 -26.19
CA ALA A 23 -13.97 14.44 -26.11
C ALA A 23 -15.06 15.44 -26.49
N SER A 24 -14.85 16.70 -26.09
CA SER A 24 -15.62 17.86 -26.50
C SER A 24 -14.65 18.95 -26.95
N GLY A 25 -14.95 19.64 -28.05
CA GLY A 25 -14.03 20.61 -28.63
C GLY A 25 -14.39 20.97 -30.07
N ASN A 26 -13.45 21.61 -30.76
CA ASN A 26 -13.59 22.00 -32.16
C ASN A 26 -13.00 20.94 -33.10
N ALA A 27 -13.16 21.15 -34.41
CA ALA A 27 -12.71 20.21 -35.44
C ALA A 27 -11.21 19.89 -35.37
N ASP A 28 -10.36 20.88 -35.05
CA ASP A 28 -8.91 20.67 -34.97
C ASP A 28 -8.53 19.84 -33.74
N SER A 29 -9.21 20.06 -32.61
CA SER A 29 -9.07 19.22 -31.43
C SER A 29 -9.45 17.76 -31.72
N PHE A 30 -10.55 17.52 -32.44
CA PHE A 30 -10.98 16.16 -32.78
C PHE A 30 -10.00 15.45 -33.72
N ARG A 31 -9.42 16.16 -34.70
CA ARG A 31 -8.37 15.57 -35.55
C ARG A 31 -7.12 15.21 -34.76
N GLY A 32 -6.64 16.12 -33.90
CA GLY A 32 -5.49 15.84 -33.04
C GLY A 32 -5.72 14.67 -32.08
N LEU A 33 -6.94 14.52 -31.55
CA LEU A 33 -7.31 13.35 -30.75
C LEU A 33 -7.31 12.07 -31.58
N ALA A 34 -7.90 12.08 -32.78
CA ALA A 34 -7.91 10.92 -33.67
C ALA A 34 -6.48 10.46 -33.99
N ASP A 35 -5.59 11.39 -34.35
CA ASP A 35 -4.18 11.09 -34.62
C ASP A 35 -3.49 10.45 -33.39
N SER A 36 -3.80 10.95 -32.19
CA SER A 36 -3.25 10.41 -30.94
C SER A 36 -3.74 8.98 -30.68
N LEU A 37 -5.03 8.71 -30.88
CA LEU A 37 -5.61 7.38 -30.73
C LEU A 37 -5.02 6.38 -31.75
N ASP A 38 -4.72 6.84 -32.97
CA ASP A 38 -4.05 6.02 -33.97
C ASP A 38 -2.61 5.68 -33.57
N VAL A 39 -1.86 6.64 -33.03
CA VAL A 39 -0.50 6.38 -32.50
C VAL A 39 -0.53 5.32 -31.39
N MET A 40 -1.47 5.45 -30.44
CA MET A 40 -1.64 4.48 -29.36
C MET A 40 -2.00 3.10 -29.90
N SER A 41 -3.00 3.03 -30.77
CA SER A 41 -3.50 1.75 -31.31
C SER A 41 -2.45 1.04 -32.16
N ASN A 42 -1.67 1.78 -32.96
CA ASN A 42 -0.55 1.24 -33.72
C ASN A 42 0.57 0.75 -32.79
N THR A 43 0.80 1.41 -31.66
CA THR A 43 1.77 0.98 -30.65
C THR A 43 1.33 -0.32 -29.99
N PHE A 44 0.06 -0.43 -29.59
CA PHE A 44 -0.49 -1.66 -29.02
C PHE A 44 -0.47 -2.83 -30.01
N ALA A 45 -0.80 -2.58 -31.29
CA ALA A 45 -0.73 -3.60 -32.34
C ALA A 45 0.69 -4.17 -32.51
N LYS A 46 1.73 -3.35 -32.36
CA LYS A 46 3.13 -3.83 -32.35
C LYS A 46 3.41 -4.74 -31.16
N VAL A 47 2.96 -4.35 -29.96
CA VAL A 47 3.11 -5.18 -28.75
C VAL A 47 2.40 -6.52 -28.90
N TYR A 48 1.20 -6.56 -29.48
CA TYR A 48 0.50 -7.81 -29.76
C TYR A 48 1.19 -8.63 -30.85
N SER A 49 1.74 -7.98 -31.87
CA SER A 49 2.51 -8.63 -32.94
C SER A 49 3.76 -9.33 -32.39
N GLU A 50 4.55 -8.62 -31.58
CA GLU A 50 5.71 -9.20 -30.90
C GLU A 50 5.34 -10.38 -30.00
N ARG A 51 4.18 -10.30 -29.35
CA ARG A 51 3.71 -11.34 -28.45
C ARG A 51 3.20 -12.59 -29.18
N THR A 52 2.40 -12.41 -30.23
CA THR A 52 1.71 -13.50 -30.94
C THR A 52 2.52 -14.06 -32.11
N GLY A 53 3.54 -13.33 -32.58
CA GLY A 53 4.27 -13.61 -33.82
C GLY A 53 3.49 -13.27 -35.10
N LYS A 54 2.26 -12.74 -34.99
CA LYS A 54 1.44 -12.35 -36.14
C LYS A 54 1.90 -11.01 -36.72
N PRO A 55 1.64 -10.71 -38.01
CA PRO A 55 1.94 -9.40 -38.57
C PRO A 55 1.18 -8.28 -37.84
N VAL A 56 1.82 -7.12 -37.64
CA VAL A 56 1.21 -5.93 -36.99
C VAL A 56 -0.15 -5.59 -37.59
N LYS A 57 -0.30 -5.68 -38.92
CA LYS A 57 -1.57 -5.43 -39.59
C LYS A 57 -2.68 -6.37 -39.11
N VAL A 58 -2.38 -7.65 -38.92
CA VAL A 58 -3.36 -8.63 -38.43
C VAL A 58 -3.79 -8.29 -37.01
N CYS A 59 -2.85 -7.94 -36.12
CA CYS A 59 -3.17 -7.50 -34.77
C CYS A 59 -4.01 -6.21 -34.77
N ARG A 60 -3.70 -5.25 -35.66
CA ARG A 60 -4.48 -4.02 -35.83
C ARG A 60 -5.91 -4.34 -36.29
N ASP A 61 -6.07 -5.26 -37.24
CA ASP A 61 -7.39 -5.66 -37.74
C ASP A 61 -8.21 -6.36 -36.65
N LEU A 62 -7.59 -7.21 -35.82
CA LEU A 62 -8.24 -7.83 -34.65
C LEU A 62 -8.68 -6.80 -33.60
N MET A 63 -7.87 -5.77 -33.35
CA MET A 63 -8.24 -4.68 -32.44
C MET A 63 -9.42 -3.86 -33.00
N LYS A 64 -9.41 -3.52 -34.29
CA LYS A 64 -10.53 -2.80 -34.93
C LYS A 64 -11.82 -3.60 -34.90
N ALA A 65 -11.72 -4.93 -34.99
CA ALA A 65 -12.85 -5.83 -34.89
C ALA A 65 -13.36 -6.02 -33.45
N GLU A 66 -12.69 -5.46 -32.43
CA GLU A 66 -13.01 -5.71 -31.02
C GLU A 66 -13.12 -7.21 -30.74
N THR A 67 -11.98 -7.91 -30.79
CA THR A 67 -11.96 -9.37 -30.77
C THR A 67 -11.90 -9.92 -29.34
N TRP A 68 -12.71 -10.94 -29.09
CA TRP A 68 -12.80 -11.66 -27.83
C TRP A 68 -12.23 -13.08 -27.95
N PHE A 69 -11.49 -13.52 -26.94
CA PHE A 69 -10.86 -14.83 -26.87
C PHE A 69 -11.20 -15.54 -25.55
N SER A 70 -11.55 -16.82 -25.66
CA SER A 70 -11.51 -17.76 -24.54
C SER A 70 -10.05 -18.02 -24.12
N PRO A 71 -9.79 -18.62 -22.95
CA PRO A 71 -8.44 -19.00 -22.54
C PRO A 71 -7.74 -19.89 -23.58
N GLU A 72 -8.45 -20.86 -24.15
CA GLU A 72 -7.92 -21.83 -25.11
C GLU A 72 -7.56 -21.15 -26.44
N THR A 73 -8.46 -20.32 -26.95
CA THR A 73 -8.24 -19.57 -28.19
C THR A 73 -7.16 -18.50 -28.03
N ALA A 74 -7.09 -17.83 -26.88
CA ALA A 74 -6.01 -16.89 -26.59
C ALA A 74 -4.64 -17.57 -26.56
N VAL A 75 -4.55 -18.81 -26.06
CA VAL A 75 -3.31 -19.59 -26.13
C VAL A 75 -3.00 -20.00 -27.57
N ALA A 76 -3.99 -20.53 -28.30
CA ALA A 76 -3.81 -20.96 -29.69
C ALA A 76 -3.38 -19.81 -30.61
N GLU A 77 -3.90 -18.61 -30.36
CA GLU A 77 -3.58 -17.39 -31.11
C GLU A 77 -2.29 -16.69 -30.61
N GLY A 78 -1.63 -17.22 -29.58
CA GLY A 78 -0.34 -16.72 -29.06
C GLY A 78 -0.45 -15.51 -28.13
N PHE A 79 -1.66 -15.15 -27.69
CA PHE A 79 -1.84 -14.08 -26.70
C PHE A 79 -1.48 -14.60 -25.30
N ALA A 80 -1.95 -15.77 -24.87
CA ALA A 80 -1.62 -16.36 -23.57
C ALA A 80 -0.63 -17.53 -23.70
N ASP A 81 0.08 -17.90 -22.63
CA ASP A 81 1.01 -19.04 -22.64
C ASP A 81 0.32 -20.36 -22.27
N ARG A 82 -0.67 -20.30 -21.36
CA ARG A 82 -1.40 -21.49 -20.90
C ARG A 82 -2.75 -21.14 -20.28
N VAL A 83 -3.59 -22.16 -20.22
CA VAL A 83 -4.79 -22.17 -19.38
C VAL A 83 -4.42 -22.68 -17.98
N GLY A 84 -4.82 -21.94 -16.95
CA GLY A 84 -4.61 -22.34 -15.55
C GLY A 84 -5.55 -23.49 -15.16
N ALA A 85 -5.22 -24.18 -14.07
CA ALA A 85 -6.11 -25.16 -13.46
C ALA A 85 -6.85 -24.51 -12.27
N GLY A 86 -8.15 -24.73 -12.16
CA GLY A 86 -8.96 -24.20 -11.07
C GLY A 86 -10.45 -24.25 -11.39
N PRO A 87 -11.31 -24.02 -10.38
CA PRO A 87 -12.75 -23.96 -10.61
C PRO A 87 -13.08 -22.77 -11.52
N ILE A 88 -14.11 -22.95 -12.36
CA ILE A 88 -14.71 -21.83 -13.09
C ILE A 88 -15.37 -20.93 -12.05
N MET A 89 -14.83 -19.73 -11.88
CA MET A 89 -15.39 -18.74 -10.99
C MET A 89 -16.66 -18.14 -11.60
N LYS A 90 -17.61 -17.73 -10.76
CA LYS A 90 -18.81 -17.02 -11.23
C LYS A 90 -18.39 -15.75 -11.95
N ALA A 91 -19.04 -15.49 -13.09
CA ALA A 91 -18.86 -14.24 -13.81
C ALA A 91 -19.21 -13.06 -12.90
N MET A 92 -18.30 -12.10 -12.79
CA MET A 92 -18.55 -10.86 -12.07
C MET A 92 -19.55 -10.02 -12.84
N ALA A 93 -20.41 -9.31 -12.11
CA ALA A 93 -21.37 -8.40 -12.70
C ALA A 93 -20.66 -7.31 -13.49
N PHE A 94 -20.81 -7.33 -14.81
CA PHE A 94 -20.20 -6.39 -15.73
C PHE A 94 -21.16 -6.09 -16.88
N ASN A 95 -21.22 -4.83 -17.29
CA ASN A 95 -22.06 -4.45 -18.41
C ASN A 95 -21.37 -4.70 -19.76
N TYR A 96 -21.62 -5.86 -20.36
CA TYR A 96 -21.04 -6.19 -21.68
C TYR A 96 -21.69 -5.42 -22.84
N THR A 97 -22.84 -4.78 -22.64
CA THR A 97 -23.53 -4.00 -23.69
C THR A 97 -22.78 -2.72 -24.09
N MET A 98 -21.75 -2.32 -23.34
CA MET A 98 -20.91 -1.15 -23.68
C MET A 98 -19.97 -1.40 -24.86
N TYR A 99 -19.78 -2.66 -25.24
CA TYR A 99 -18.86 -3.09 -26.29
C TYR A 99 -19.63 -3.36 -27.58
N ALA A 100 -19.05 -3.02 -28.73
CA ALA A 100 -19.75 -3.08 -30.01
C ALA A 100 -19.93 -4.52 -30.50
N ASN A 101 -18.98 -5.40 -30.20
CA ASN A 101 -18.91 -6.78 -30.69
C ASN A 101 -18.75 -7.79 -29.53
N ALA A 102 -19.32 -7.50 -28.36
CA ALA A 102 -19.36 -8.47 -27.26
C ALA A 102 -20.06 -9.78 -27.70
N PRO A 103 -19.54 -10.95 -27.28
CA PRO A 103 -20.17 -12.24 -27.57
C PRO A 103 -21.62 -12.30 -27.10
N THR A 104 -22.50 -12.90 -27.90
CA THR A 104 -23.94 -12.98 -27.63
C THR A 104 -24.24 -13.58 -26.26
N GLN A 105 -23.48 -14.58 -25.84
CA GLN A 105 -23.65 -15.24 -24.53
C GLN A 105 -23.42 -14.28 -23.37
N LEU A 106 -22.54 -13.27 -23.53
CA LEU A 106 -22.31 -12.24 -22.50
C LEU A 106 -23.41 -11.19 -22.47
N LEU A 107 -23.98 -10.86 -23.62
CA LEU A 107 -25.14 -9.96 -23.72
C LEU A 107 -26.37 -10.61 -23.09
N GLU A 108 -26.61 -11.89 -23.35
CA GLU A 108 -27.66 -12.68 -22.73
C GLU A 108 -27.46 -12.80 -21.22
N LEU A 109 -26.21 -13.08 -20.77
CA LEU A 109 -25.87 -13.15 -19.36
C LEU A 109 -26.12 -11.81 -18.63
N ALA A 110 -25.67 -10.70 -19.22
CA ALA A 110 -25.90 -9.36 -18.65
C ALA A 110 -27.40 -9.04 -18.56
N SER A 111 -28.17 -9.39 -19.58
CA SER A 111 -29.62 -9.17 -19.61
C SER A 111 -30.33 -10.03 -18.58
N ALA A 112 -29.98 -11.32 -18.47
CA ALA A 112 -30.59 -12.25 -17.53
C ALA A 112 -30.35 -11.89 -16.06
N HIS A 113 -29.27 -11.16 -15.77
CA HIS A 113 -28.91 -10.71 -14.43
C HIS A 113 -29.18 -9.23 -14.17
N ASP A 114 -29.87 -8.53 -15.08
CA ASP A 114 -30.14 -7.09 -14.99
C ASP A 114 -28.87 -6.25 -14.74
N TRP A 115 -27.74 -6.64 -15.34
CA TRP A 115 -26.48 -5.92 -15.21
C TRP A 115 -26.51 -4.63 -16.02
N LYS A 116 -26.84 -3.53 -15.34
CA LYS A 116 -27.00 -2.22 -15.97
C LYS A 116 -25.66 -1.55 -16.29
N PRO A 117 -25.60 -0.73 -17.35
CA PRO A 117 -24.56 0.28 -17.52
C PRO A 117 -24.64 1.23 -16.33
N THR A 118 -23.76 1.09 -15.34
CA THR A 118 -23.50 2.20 -14.44
C THR A 118 -22.56 3.16 -15.18
N PRO A 119 -22.91 4.45 -15.31
CA PRO A 119 -21.96 5.42 -15.82
C PRO A 119 -20.79 5.49 -14.85
N ASN A 120 -19.67 4.86 -15.21
CA ASN A 120 -18.41 5.04 -14.52
C ASN A 120 -17.78 6.36 -14.98
N PHE A 121 -18.47 7.48 -14.70
CA PHE A 121 -17.71 8.64 -14.30
C PHE A 121 -16.96 8.21 -13.02
N PRO A 122 -15.71 8.63 -12.80
CA PRO A 122 -15.17 8.54 -11.46
C PRO A 122 -16.23 9.17 -10.55
N GLN A 123 -16.91 8.34 -9.75
CA GLN A 123 -17.66 8.84 -8.62
C GLN A 123 -16.63 9.71 -7.92
N LYS A 124 -16.97 10.99 -7.72
CA LYS A 124 -16.18 11.87 -6.85
C LYS A 124 -15.77 11.00 -5.68
N GLU A 125 -14.46 10.78 -5.49
CA GLU A 125 -13.94 10.00 -4.36
C GLU A 125 -14.82 10.34 -3.16
N PRO A 126 -15.33 9.34 -2.41
CA PRO A 126 -16.31 9.58 -1.37
C PRO A 126 -15.84 10.80 -0.60
N GLU A 127 -16.61 11.88 -0.72
CA GLU A 127 -16.22 13.18 -0.20
C GLU A 127 -15.86 12.93 1.26
N MET A 128 -14.60 13.20 1.62
CA MET A 128 -14.02 12.82 2.90
C MET A 128 -15.09 12.85 4.00
N THR A 129 -15.45 11.67 4.50
CA THR A 129 -16.50 11.53 5.50
C THR A 129 -16.17 12.39 6.73
N GLU A 130 -17.20 12.79 7.49
CA GLU A 130 -17.08 13.64 8.70
C GLU A 130 -15.92 13.25 9.64
N ASP A 131 -15.52 11.99 9.63
CA ASP A 131 -14.35 11.43 10.34
C ASP A 131 -13.04 12.15 10.02
N THR A 132 -12.76 12.49 8.76
CA THR A 132 -11.51 13.21 8.40
C THR A 132 -11.58 14.71 8.67
N GLN A 133 -12.77 15.31 8.72
CA GLN A 133 -12.94 16.69 9.23
C GLN A 133 -12.76 16.73 10.75
N GLY A 134 -13.33 15.76 11.47
CA GLY A 134 -13.16 15.59 12.92
C GLY A 134 -11.70 15.35 13.31
N ALA A 135 -11.00 14.46 12.60
CA ALA A 135 -9.58 14.19 12.82
C ALA A 135 -8.72 15.45 12.56
N ARG A 136 -9.00 16.21 11.50
CA ARG A 136 -8.30 17.49 11.21
C ARG A 136 -8.56 18.55 12.27
N ALA A 137 -9.80 18.71 12.73
CA ALA A 137 -10.15 19.65 13.79
C ALA A 137 -9.47 19.30 15.11
N ARG A 138 -9.43 18.01 15.47
CA ARG A 138 -8.73 17.48 16.64
C ARG A 138 -7.21 17.72 16.57
N MET A 139 -6.57 17.33 15.47
CA MET A 139 -5.12 17.54 15.28
C MET A 139 -4.74 19.01 15.38
N LYS A 140 -5.55 19.88 14.77
CA LYS A 140 -5.38 21.33 14.86
C LYS A 140 -5.50 21.85 16.30
N ALA A 141 -6.49 21.37 17.05
CA ALA A 141 -6.69 21.76 18.45
C ALA A 141 -5.52 21.35 19.36
N ILE A 142 -4.95 20.15 19.16
CA ILE A 142 -3.79 19.66 19.94
C ILE A 142 -2.55 20.50 19.63
N LEU A 143 -2.23 20.71 18.34
CA LEU A 143 -1.02 21.41 17.91
C LEU A 143 -1.06 22.92 18.18
N GLN A 144 -2.25 23.53 18.22
CA GLN A 144 -2.44 24.97 18.48
C GLN A 144 -2.75 25.28 19.95
N SER A 145 -2.76 24.28 20.83
CA SER A 145 -2.95 24.48 22.27
C SER A 145 -1.75 25.24 22.88
N LYS A 146 -2.00 26.02 23.93
CA LYS A 146 -0.93 26.75 24.64
C LYS A 146 0.01 25.79 25.35
N GLU A 147 -0.51 24.63 25.72
CA GLU A 147 0.16 23.55 26.43
C GLU A 147 1.17 22.79 25.55
N ALA A 148 0.99 22.84 24.22
CA ALA A 148 1.93 22.33 23.23
C ALA A 148 3.22 23.18 23.13
N GLU A 149 3.19 24.43 23.64
CA GLU A 149 4.34 25.30 23.65
C GLU A 149 5.43 24.74 24.59
N GLY A 150 6.60 24.43 24.02
CA GLY A 150 7.70 23.75 24.72
C GLY A 150 7.59 22.22 24.79
N ARG A 151 6.60 21.60 24.13
CA ARG A 151 6.37 20.13 24.07
C ARG A 151 5.94 19.67 22.66
N LYS A 152 6.52 20.29 21.63
CA LYS A 152 6.10 20.11 20.23
C LYS A 152 6.12 18.65 19.78
N ASP A 153 7.20 17.93 20.07
CA ASP A 153 7.35 16.52 19.66
C ASP A 153 6.27 15.62 20.29
N LEU A 154 5.91 15.88 21.56
CA LEU A 154 4.84 15.16 22.24
C LEU A 154 3.47 15.53 21.68
N ALA A 155 3.24 16.82 21.37
CA ALA A 155 1.99 17.27 20.77
C ALA A 155 1.78 16.70 19.35
N GLU A 156 2.85 16.54 18.57
CA GLU A 156 2.83 15.90 17.25
C GLU A 156 2.49 14.41 17.36
N HIS A 157 3.16 13.68 18.26
CA HIS A 157 2.85 12.27 18.49
C HIS A 157 1.39 12.07 18.93
N LEU A 158 0.90 12.92 19.83
CA LEU A 158 -0.50 12.88 20.24
C LEU A 158 -1.45 13.20 19.08
N ALA A 159 -1.12 14.16 18.21
CA ALA A 159 -1.97 14.54 17.09
C ALA A 159 -2.06 13.43 16.03
N PHE A 160 -0.92 12.85 15.62
CA PHE A 160 -0.82 12.01 14.43
C PHE A 160 -0.83 10.51 14.72
N ASP A 161 -0.31 10.07 15.87
CA ASP A 161 -0.10 8.65 16.17
C ASP A 161 -1.07 8.10 17.23
N THR A 162 -2.01 8.92 17.69
CA THR A 162 -3.02 8.51 18.69
C THR A 162 -4.42 8.97 18.32
N GLU A 163 -5.43 8.30 18.87
CA GLU A 163 -6.86 8.55 18.61
C GLU A 163 -7.58 9.26 19.77
N MET A 164 -6.84 9.73 20.79
CA MET A 164 -7.45 10.36 21.97
C MET A 164 -8.07 11.72 21.64
N THR A 165 -9.12 12.14 22.36
CA THR A 165 -9.77 13.43 22.11
C THR A 165 -8.81 14.60 22.35
N ALA A 166 -9.11 15.76 21.73
CA ALA A 166 -8.26 16.95 21.87
C ALA A 166 -8.12 17.37 23.34
N GLU A 167 -9.19 17.24 24.13
CA GLU A 167 -9.21 17.58 25.55
C GLU A 167 -8.30 16.65 26.36
N ALA A 168 -8.33 15.35 26.08
CA ALA A 168 -7.48 14.37 26.75
C ALA A 168 -6.00 14.58 26.41
N ALA A 169 -5.68 14.89 25.16
CA ALA A 169 -4.33 15.21 24.73
C ALA A 169 -3.80 16.50 25.38
N VAL A 170 -4.60 17.57 25.45
CA VAL A 170 -4.23 18.82 26.13
C VAL A 170 -4.04 18.61 27.63
N ALA A 171 -4.89 17.79 28.27
CA ALA A 171 -4.73 17.41 29.67
C ALA A 171 -3.41 16.66 29.92
N LEU A 172 -2.98 15.80 29.00
CA LEU A 172 -1.66 15.15 29.09
C LEU A 172 -0.50 16.13 28.89
N LEU A 173 -0.61 17.03 27.91
CA LEU A 173 0.40 18.06 27.66
C LEU A 173 0.60 18.99 28.87
N SER A 174 -0.47 19.34 29.59
CA SER A 174 -0.39 20.17 30.80
C SER A 174 0.34 19.49 31.97
N ARG A 175 0.32 18.15 32.04
CA ARG A 175 0.96 17.36 33.10
C ARG A 175 2.37 16.90 32.74
N ALA A 176 2.74 16.93 31.46
CA ALA A 176 4.06 16.58 30.99
C ALA A 176 5.10 17.66 31.39
N PRO A 177 6.34 17.28 31.73
CA PRO A 177 7.40 18.26 31.98
C PRO A 177 7.68 19.08 30.70
N SER A 178 7.65 20.41 30.79
CA SER A 178 8.15 21.27 29.70
C SER A 178 9.65 21.11 29.65
N GLY A 179 10.21 20.85 28.46
CA GLY A 179 11.59 20.41 28.29
C GLY A 179 12.62 21.19 29.10
N GLY A 180 13.00 20.65 30.27
CA GLY A 180 14.25 20.97 30.91
C GLY A 180 15.34 20.32 30.08
N LYS A 181 16.24 21.13 29.49
CA LYS A 181 17.40 20.64 28.74
C LYS A 181 18.13 19.60 29.60
N THR A 182 18.10 18.33 29.21
CA THR A 182 19.08 17.36 29.70
C THR A 182 20.40 17.72 29.04
N SER A 183 21.17 18.60 29.67
CA SER A 183 22.50 18.94 29.18
C SER A 183 23.37 17.70 29.28
N ASN A 184 23.78 17.14 28.15
CA ASN A 184 24.83 16.14 28.12
C ASN A 184 26.12 16.80 28.63
N PRO A 185 26.66 16.42 29.81
CA PRO A 185 27.82 17.08 30.40
C PRO A 185 29.10 16.88 29.57
N TYR A 186 29.05 16.06 28.52
CA TYR A 186 30.17 15.77 27.61
C TYR A 186 30.03 16.41 26.23
N ALA A 187 29.04 17.29 26.02
CA ALA A 187 28.86 18.00 24.77
C ALA A 187 30.02 19.00 24.54
N GLY A 188 30.75 18.82 23.43
CA GLY A 188 31.90 19.68 23.04
C GLY A 188 33.28 19.12 23.38
N MET A 189 33.37 18.01 24.14
CA MET A 189 34.66 17.36 24.42
C MET A 189 35.15 16.52 23.23
N THR A 190 36.46 16.48 23.03
CA THR A 190 37.12 15.55 22.10
C THR A 190 37.07 14.11 22.63
N TYR A 191 37.35 13.13 21.76
CA TYR A 191 37.28 11.72 22.13
C TYR A 191 38.24 11.35 23.28
N SER A 192 39.45 11.91 23.28
CA SER A 192 40.44 11.70 24.35
C SER A 192 39.98 12.28 25.69
N GLU A 193 39.41 13.49 25.68
CA GLU A 193 38.88 14.15 26.88
C GLU A 193 37.72 13.37 27.52
N ARG A 194 36.81 12.84 26.70
CA ARG A 194 35.74 11.95 27.18
C ARG A 194 36.28 10.69 27.84
N ARG A 195 37.36 10.12 27.29
CA ARG A 195 37.98 8.89 27.82
C ARG A 195 38.68 9.13 29.15
N ILE A 196 39.31 10.29 29.33
CA ILE A 196 39.97 10.68 30.59
C ILE A 196 38.92 10.99 31.67
N ALA A 197 37.85 11.71 31.33
CA ALA A 197 36.77 12.01 32.26
C ALA A 197 36.04 10.74 32.74
N ALA A 198 35.87 9.75 31.86
CA ALA A 198 35.28 8.45 32.22
C ALA A 198 36.25 7.53 33.00
N ALA A 199 37.56 7.79 32.93
CA ALA A 199 38.59 7.00 33.62
C ALA A 199 38.92 7.53 35.03
N GLN A 200 38.47 8.73 35.40
CA GLN A 200 38.51 9.18 36.79
C GLN A 200 37.42 8.45 37.58
N PRO A 201 37.77 7.69 38.64
CA PRO A 201 36.75 7.09 39.49
C PRO A 201 35.94 8.22 40.15
N ALA A 202 34.66 8.29 39.83
CA ALA A 202 33.73 9.21 40.48
C ALA A 202 33.72 8.89 41.98
N MET A 203 34.32 9.76 42.79
CA MET A 203 34.13 9.71 44.23
C MET A 203 32.63 9.85 44.50
N PRO A 204 31.98 8.91 45.20
CA PRO A 204 30.55 9.02 45.47
C PRO A 204 30.31 10.25 46.34
N ALA A 205 29.54 11.21 45.80
CA ALA A 205 29.03 12.33 46.56
C ALA A 205 28.27 11.80 47.79
N ALA A 206 28.67 12.27 48.96
CA ALA A 206 28.08 11.89 50.23
C ALA A 206 26.57 12.16 50.24
N GLY A 207 25.79 11.12 50.52
CA GLY A 207 24.40 11.27 50.94
C GLY A 207 23.36 10.57 50.08
N LEU A 208 23.38 9.24 50.02
CA LEU A 208 22.16 8.42 49.94
C LEU A 208 22.42 7.08 50.66
N ALA A 209 21.70 6.86 51.75
CA ALA A 209 21.78 5.65 52.57
C ALA A 209 21.40 4.41 51.73
N GLN A 210 22.26 3.38 51.71
CA GLN A 210 21.92 2.10 51.12
C GLN A 210 21.02 1.31 52.07
N PRO A 211 19.83 0.83 51.63
CA PRO A 211 19.05 -0.11 52.41
C PRO A 211 19.68 -1.51 52.33
N SER A 212 19.99 -2.05 53.51
CA SER A 212 20.49 -3.40 53.72
C SER A 212 19.38 -4.44 53.51
N HIS A 213 19.52 -5.30 52.50
CA HIS A 213 18.77 -6.55 52.44
C HIS A 213 19.72 -7.76 52.33
N PRO A 214 19.48 -8.82 53.11
CA PRO A 214 20.39 -9.96 53.23
C PRO A 214 20.37 -10.82 51.96
N ARG A 215 21.59 -11.14 51.49
CA ARG A 215 21.85 -11.99 50.33
C ARG A 215 21.44 -13.43 50.66
N ALA A 216 20.31 -13.90 50.13
CA ALA A 216 19.95 -15.31 50.16
C ALA A 216 20.92 -16.10 49.28
N GLY A 217 21.85 -16.81 49.92
CA GLY A 217 22.72 -17.79 49.30
C GLY A 217 21.92 -19.00 48.84
N GLY A 218 22.03 -19.33 47.57
CA GLY A 218 21.38 -20.49 46.95
C GLY A 218 21.99 -20.75 45.59
N GLY A 219 23.32 -20.93 45.54
CA GLY A 219 24.02 -21.34 44.33
C GLY A 219 23.50 -22.70 43.88
N VAL A 220 22.93 -22.77 42.67
CA VAL A 220 22.59 -24.02 42.01
C VAL A 220 23.90 -24.66 41.58
N ASP A 221 24.34 -25.68 42.31
CA ASP A 221 25.51 -26.48 41.94
C ASP A 221 25.18 -27.28 40.67
N LEU A 222 25.63 -26.72 39.53
CA LEU A 222 25.39 -27.26 38.20
C LEU A 222 25.95 -28.69 38.05
N VAL A 223 27.00 -29.03 38.79
CA VAL A 223 27.65 -30.35 38.75
C VAL A 223 26.77 -31.39 39.46
N ALA A 224 26.15 -31.03 40.59
CA ALA A 224 25.15 -31.88 41.26
C ALA A 224 23.86 -32.05 40.43
N SER A 225 23.51 -31.07 39.59
CA SER A 225 22.36 -31.16 38.68
C SER A 225 22.60 -32.05 37.44
N MET A 226 23.86 -32.23 37.05
CA MET A 226 24.25 -33.09 35.91
C MET A 226 24.42 -34.55 36.34
N LYS A 227 24.97 -34.83 37.52
CA LYS A 227 25.10 -36.20 38.03
C LYS A 227 23.73 -36.89 38.25
N ARG A 228 22.72 -36.16 38.75
CA ARG A 228 21.35 -36.69 38.88
C ARG A 228 20.64 -36.97 37.55
N ARG A 229 21.05 -36.34 36.45
CA ARG A 229 20.45 -36.54 35.13
C ARG A 229 21.04 -37.71 34.34
N HIS A 230 22.21 -38.20 34.73
CA HIS A 230 22.90 -39.29 34.00
C HIS A 230 23.20 -40.54 34.84
N GLY A 231 22.70 -40.63 36.08
CA GLY A 231 22.65 -41.90 36.83
C GLY A 231 24.03 -42.52 37.11
N VAL A 232 25.04 -41.69 37.39
CA VAL A 232 26.37 -42.12 37.82
C VAL A 232 26.59 -41.52 39.21
N GLU A 233 26.71 -42.37 40.23
CA GLU A 233 26.97 -41.96 41.62
C GLU A 233 28.28 -41.15 41.77
#